data_AF-A0A7D4W9W2-F1
#
_entry.id   AF-A0A7D4W9W2-F1
#
_cell.length_a   1.000
_cell.length_b   1.000
_cell.length_c   1.000
_cell.angle_alpha   90.00
_cell.angle_beta   90.00
_cell.angle_gamma   90.00
#
_symmetry.space_group_name_H-M   'P 1'
#
loop_
_entity.id
_entity.type
_entity.pdbx_description
1 polymer ?
#
loop_
_entity_poly.entity_id
_entity_poly.type
_entity_poly.pdbx_seq_one_letter_code
_entity_poly.pdbx_strand_id
1 'polypeptide(L)'
;LLVQTLSEVIIACTMGLVIAWKLALVLIAVQPLAIMCMYCRRVLLKNMSQKAMKSQEGSSKLAAEAVSNLRTITAFSSQTQILRMLLGTQKAPMRESIRQAWFAGLGLGFSQTVLFCTWALGFWYGGKLISSGQLGAKAFLQTFMIFVNTSRVIAEAGAMTNDLAKGFDGVQSVFTVLDRNTLIDPEDHGSMKPEIITGHLEICDV
;
A
#
# COMPACT_ATOMS: atom_id res chain seq x y z
N LEU A 1 -13.54 -1.06 10.64
CA LEU A 1 -13.21 -1.92 9.47
C LEU A 1 -12.80 -3.33 9.88
N LEU A 2 -11.79 -3.55 10.74
CA LEU A 2 -11.45 -4.91 11.22
C LEU A 2 -12.64 -5.64 11.89
N VAL A 3 -13.39 -4.94 12.74
CA VAL A 3 -14.62 -5.49 13.37
C VAL A 3 -15.68 -5.83 12.31
N GLN A 4 -15.82 -4.98 11.29
CA GLN A 4 -16.75 -5.22 10.18
C GLN A 4 -16.33 -6.46 9.39
N THR A 5 -15.04 -6.59 9.07
CA THR A 5 -14.54 -7.74 8.29
C THR A 5 -14.68 -9.04 9.07
N LEU A 6 -14.42 -9.02 10.38
CA LEU A 6 -14.66 -10.18 11.25
C LEU A 6 -16.14 -10.56 11.28
N SER A 7 -17.02 -9.58 11.46
CA SER A 7 -18.48 -9.79 11.43
C SER A 7 -18.94 -10.40 10.10
N GLU A 8 -18.50 -9.83 8.98
CA GLU A 8 -18.86 -10.32 7.64
C GLU A 8 -18.34 -11.74 7.38
N VAL A 9 -17.12 -12.09 7.84
CA VAL A 9 -16.59 -13.45 7.72
C VAL A 9 -17.44 -14.45 8.51
N ILE A 10 -17.83 -14.10 9.74
CA ILE A 10 -18.67 -14.97 10.57
C ILE A 10 -20.04 -15.17 9.92
N ILE A 11 -20.66 -14.09 9.44
CA ILE A 11 -21.97 -14.14 8.78
C ILE A 11 -21.89 -14.95 7.48
N ALA A 12 -20.84 -14.75 6.68
CA ALA A 12 -20.64 -15.46 5.42
C ALA A 12 -20.42 -16.96 5.62
N CYS A 13 -19.57 -17.35 6.58
CA CYS A 13 -19.33 -18.75 6.89
C CYS A 13 -20.60 -19.44 7.42
N THR A 14 -21.34 -18.78 8.32
CA THR A 14 -22.58 -19.34 8.88
C THR A 14 -23.67 -19.47 7.82
N MET A 15 -23.96 -18.42 7.04
CA MET A 15 -24.95 -18.48 5.96
C MET A 15 -24.56 -19.49 4.87
N GLY A 16 -23.29 -19.52 4.46
CA GLY A 16 -22.81 -20.46 3.44
C GLY A 16 -22.98 -21.92 3.88
N LEU A 17 -22.63 -22.23 5.13
CA LEU A 17 -22.80 -23.57 5.69
C LEU A 17 -24.28 -23.96 5.81
N VAL A 18 -25.16 -23.03 6.20
CA VAL A 18 -26.60 -23.30 6.33
C VAL A 18 -27.27 -23.53 4.97
N ILE A 19 -26.94 -22.72 3.95
CA ILE A 19 -27.60 -22.79 2.63
C ILE A 19 -27.07 -23.98 1.83
N ALA A 20 -25.75 -24.18 1.81
CA ALA A 20 -25.09 -25.13 0.92
C ALA A 20 -23.78 -25.67 1.51
N TRP A 21 -23.86 -26.45 2.59
CA TRP A 21 -22.69 -26.95 3.32
C TRP A 21 -21.61 -27.62 2.45
N LYS A 22 -22.00 -28.45 1.47
CA LYS A 22 -21.04 -29.12 0.56
C LYS A 22 -20.27 -28.13 -0.31
N LEU A 23 -20.94 -27.11 -0.84
CA LEU A 23 -20.32 -26.08 -1.66
C LEU A 23 -19.48 -25.13 -0.81
N ALA A 24 -20.00 -24.72 0.34
CA ALA A 24 -19.32 -23.83 1.26
C ALA A 24 -17.98 -24.39 1.73
N LEU A 25 -17.89 -25.68 2.04
CA LEU A 25 -16.61 -26.31 2.41
C LEU A 25 -15.56 -26.20 1.31
N VAL A 26 -15.93 -26.43 0.05
CA VAL A 26 -15.03 -26.28 -1.09
C VAL A 26 -14.59 -24.83 -1.24
N LEU A 27 -15.53 -23.88 -1.16
CA LEU A 27 -15.20 -22.45 -1.27
C LEU A 27 -14.29 -22.00 -0.13
N ILE A 28 -14.52 -22.41 1.11
CA ILE A 28 -13.66 -22.14 2.27
C ILE A 28 -12.25 -22.70 2.03
N ALA A 29 -12.11 -23.90 1.46
CA ALA A 29 -10.80 -24.50 1.20
C ALA A 29 -9.99 -23.75 0.14
N VAL A 30 -10.66 -23.20 -0.89
CA VAL A 30 -9.98 -22.44 -1.96
C VAL A 30 -9.84 -20.95 -1.62
N GLN A 31 -10.58 -20.45 -0.64
CA GLN A 31 -10.59 -19.05 -0.21
C GLN A 31 -9.19 -18.49 0.12
N PRO A 32 -8.31 -19.19 0.87
CA PRO A 32 -6.98 -18.68 1.21
C PRO A 32 -6.13 -18.44 -0.04
N LEU A 33 -6.23 -19.32 -1.04
CA LEU A 33 -5.51 -19.17 -2.31
C LEU A 33 -5.98 -17.92 -3.07
N ALA A 34 -7.28 -17.67 -3.10
CA ALA A 34 -7.86 -16.47 -3.72
C ALA A 34 -7.43 -15.18 -2.99
N ILE A 35 -7.47 -15.19 -1.65
CA ILE A 35 -7.05 -14.06 -0.82
C ILE A 35 -5.57 -13.75 -1.05
N MET A 36 -4.71 -14.78 -1.05
CA MET A 36 -3.28 -14.64 -1.32
C MET A 36 -3.01 -14.02 -2.70
N CYS A 37 -3.73 -14.45 -3.72
CA CYS A 37 -3.63 -13.87 -5.06
C CYS A 37 -4.00 -12.38 -5.07
N MET A 38 -5.13 -12.02 -4.46
CA MET A 38 -5.57 -10.62 -4.37
C MET A 38 -4.58 -9.75 -3.57
N TYR A 39 -4.07 -10.28 -2.46
CA TYR A 39 -3.06 -9.60 -1.65
C TYR A 39 -1.77 -9.35 -2.44
N CYS A 40 -1.22 -10.39 -3.08
CA CYS A 40 -0.02 -10.27 -3.93
C CYS A 40 -0.19 -9.20 -5.01
N ARG A 41 -1.35 -9.14 -5.69
CA ARG A 41 -1.61 -8.11 -6.70
C ARG A 41 -1.62 -6.71 -6.12
N ARG A 42 -2.31 -6.50 -4.98
CA ARG A 42 -2.34 -5.19 -4.31
C ARG A 42 -0.92 -4.76 -3.91
N VAL A 43 -0.14 -5.65 -3.30
CA VAL A 43 1.25 -5.36 -2.88
C VAL A 43 2.13 -5.04 -4.09
N LEU A 44 2.03 -5.83 -5.17
CA LEU A 44 2.76 -5.57 -6.41
C LEU A 44 2.43 -4.18 -6.96
N LEU A 45 1.14 -3.85 -7.10
CA LEU A 45 0.70 -2.54 -7.60
C LEU A 45 1.16 -1.38 -6.70
N LYS A 46 1.06 -1.53 -5.37
CA LYS A 46 1.53 -0.54 -4.40
C LYS A 46 3.04 -0.30 -4.54
N ASN A 47 3.82 -1.37 -4.62
CA ASN A 47 5.28 -1.28 -4.77
C ASN A 47 5.68 -0.66 -6.11
N MET A 48 4.96 -0.98 -7.20
CA MET A 48 5.19 -0.33 -8.50
C MET A 48 4.89 1.15 -8.47
N SER A 49 3.74 1.53 -7.88
CA SER A 49 3.36 2.94 -7.73
C SER A 49 4.42 3.71 -6.95
N GLN A 50 4.89 3.17 -5.82
CA GLN A 50 5.95 3.80 -5.04
C GLN A 50 7.27 3.92 -5.81
N LYS A 51 7.69 2.88 -6.54
CA LYS A 51 8.89 2.94 -7.37
C LYS A 51 8.77 3.96 -8.49
N ALA A 52 7.61 4.04 -9.15
CA ALA A 52 7.33 5.02 -10.19
C ALA A 52 7.39 6.45 -9.63
N MET A 53 6.78 6.69 -8.46
CA MET A 53 6.86 7.99 -7.78
C MET A 53 8.32 8.37 -7.46
N LYS A 54 9.09 7.47 -6.83
CA LYS A 54 10.51 7.71 -6.51
C LYS A 54 11.37 8.01 -7.74
N SER A 55 11.12 7.29 -8.84
CA SER A 55 11.81 7.50 -10.11
C SER A 55 11.51 8.86 -10.72
N GLN A 56 10.29 9.37 -10.49
CA GLN A 56 9.82 10.67 -10.99
C GLN A 56 10.25 11.85 -10.09
N GLU A 57 10.60 11.62 -8.83
CA GLU A 57 10.97 12.67 -7.87
C GLU A 57 12.11 13.58 -8.39
N GLY A 58 13.17 13.00 -8.97
CA GLY A 58 14.32 13.76 -9.46
C GLY A 58 13.97 14.70 -10.61
N SER A 59 13.23 14.21 -11.60
CA SER A 59 12.76 15.02 -12.72
C SER A 59 11.76 16.08 -12.27
N SER A 60 10.86 15.75 -11.33
CA SER A 60 9.91 16.71 -10.78
C SER A 60 10.58 17.81 -9.96
N LYS A 61 11.62 17.48 -9.17
CA LYS A 61 12.42 18.47 -8.45
C LYS A 61 13.13 19.43 -9.40
N LEU A 62 13.79 18.90 -10.43
CA LEU A 62 14.48 19.71 -11.43
C LEU A 62 13.51 20.62 -12.19
N ALA A 63 12.33 20.11 -12.55
CA ALA A 63 11.29 20.91 -13.19
C ALA A 63 10.77 22.03 -12.26
N ALA A 64 10.54 21.72 -10.98
CA ALA A 64 10.10 22.71 -9.99
C ALA A 64 11.16 23.82 -9.80
N GLU A 65 12.44 23.45 -9.71
CA GLU A 65 13.55 24.40 -9.61
C GLU A 65 13.66 25.30 -10.85
N ALA A 66 13.48 24.72 -12.05
CA ALA A 66 13.51 25.46 -13.30
C ALA A 66 12.35 26.46 -13.42
N VAL A 67 11.15 26.10 -12.98
CA VAL A 67 9.98 27.00 -12.96
C VAL A 67 10.18 28.12 -11.94
N SER A 68 10.68 27.79 -10.74
CA SER A 68 10.97 28.79 -9.70
C SER A 68 12.02 29.81 -10.13
N ASN A 69 13.02 29.39 -10.91
CA ASN A 69 14.15 30.22 -11.35
C ASN A 69 14.08 30.60 -12.83
N LEU A 70 12.87 30.62 -13.42
CA LEU A 70 12.69 30.86 -14.85
C LEU A 70 13.35 32.16 -15.33
N ARG A 71 13.22 33.25 -14.56
CA ARG A 71 13.81 34.56 -14.89
C ARG A 71 15.33 34.49 -14.98
N THR A 72 15.97 33.76 -14.07
CA THR A 72 17.43 33.53 -14.07
C THR A 72 17.84 32.72 -15.31
N ILE A 73 17.13 31.63 -15.60
CA ILE A 73 17.42 30.78 -16.77
C ILE A 73 17.28 31.57 -18.08
N THR A 74 16.25 32.42 -18.19
CA THR A 74 16.06 33.28 -19.35
C THR A 74 17.14 34.35 -19.48
N ALA A 75 17.59 34.94 -18.36
CA ALA A 75 18.66 35.93 -18.36
C ALA A 75 20.00 35.34 -18.84
N PHE A 76 20.28 34.08 -18.50
CA PHE A 76 21.47 33.35 -18.95
C PHE A 76 21.26 32.55 -20.25
N SER A 77 20.11 32.68 -20.93
CA SER A 77 19.76 31.92 -22.14
C SER A 77 20.02 30.39 -22.04
N SER A 78 19.90 29.82 -20.84
CA SER A 78 20.35 28.45 -20.53
C SER A 78 19.24 27.39 -20.64
N GLN A 79 18.14 27.71 -21.32
CA GLN A 79 16.95 26.87 -21.43
C GLN A 79 17.26 25.47 -22.01
N THR A 80 18.07 25.43 -23.07
CA THR A 80 18.46 24.19 -23.76
C THR A 80 19.26 23.25 -22.85
N GLN A 81 20.09 23.80 -21.97
CA GLN A 81 20.90 23.02 -21.03
C GLN A 81 20.01 22.38 -19.96
N ILE A 82 19.06 23.13 -19.41
CA ILE A 82 18.07 22.64 -18.44
C ILE A 82 17.20 21.53 -19.06
N LEU A 83 16.73 21.73 -20.29
CA LEU A 83 15.96 20.72 -21.03
C LEU A 83 16.78 19.42 -21.22
N ARG A 84 18.07 19.54 -21.56
CA ARG A 84 18.96 18.38 -21.72
C ARG A 84 19.15 17.63 -20.40
N MET A 85 19.31 18.35 -19.29
CA MET A 85 19.37 17.72 -17.96
C MET A 85 18.07 16.99 -17.63
N LEU A 86 16.90 17.59 -17.88
CA LEU A 86 15.61 16.95 -17.66
C LEU A 86 15.47 15.66 -18.48
N LEU A 87 15.77 15.69 -19.77
CA LEU A 87 15.75 14.50 -20.63
C LEU A 87 16.74 13.43 -20.17
N GLY A 88 17.91 13.84 -19.67
CA GLY A 88 18.89 12.94 -19.06
C GLY A 88 18.32 12.21 -17.85
N THR A 89 17.62 12.93 -16.97
CA THR A 89 16.99 12.33 -15.77
C THR A 89 15.87 11.35 -16.10
N GLN A 90 15.17 11.49 -17.22
CA GLN A 90 14.02 10.64 -17.58
C GLN A 90 14.39 9.34 -18.30
N LYS A 91 15.54 9.26 -18.99
CA LYS A 91 15.93 8.08 -19.78
C LYS A 91 16.09 6.80 -18.94
N ALA A 92 16.77 6.91 -17.80
CA ALA A 92 16.97 5.77 -16.90
C ALA A 92 15.66 5.28 -16.26
N PRO A 93 14.80 6.16 -15.68
CA PRO A 93 13.45 5.84 -15.23
C PRO A 93 12.60 5.11 -16.28
N MET A 94 12.66 5.55 -17.53
CA MET A 94 11.86 4.98 -18.62
C MET A 94 12.27 3.54 -18.91
N ARG A 95 13.57 3.27 -19.01
CA ARG A 95 14.07 1.90 -19.28
C ARG A 95 13.74 0.94 -18.13
N GLU A 96 13.92 1.38 -16.89
CA GLU A 96 13.57 0.58 -15.72
C GLU A 96 12.07 0.36 -15.61
N SER A 97 11.26 1.37 -15.91
CA SER A 97 9.79 1.25 -15.91
C SER A 97 9.30 0.22 -16.93
N ILE A 98 9.88 0.18 -18.14
CA ILE A 98 9.55 -0.83 -19.14
C ILE A 98 9.89 -2.24 -18.63
N ARG A 99 11.07 -2.42 -18.05
CA ARG A 99 11.48 -3.73 -17.50
C ARG A 99 10.55 -4.16 -16.37
N GLN A 100 10.24 -3.25 -15.44
CA GLN A 100 9.32 -3.52 -14.33
C GLN A 100 7.91 -3.82 -14.83
N ALA A 101 7.43 -3.11 -15.86
CA ALA A 101 6.11 -3.32 -16.43
C ALA A 101 5.95 -4.74 -16.99
N TRP A 102 6.98 -5.30 -17.65
CA TRP A 102 6.96 -6.69 -18.09
C TRP A 102 6.85 -7.68 -16.94
N PHE A 103 7.69 -7.56 -15.91
CA PHE A 103 7.65 -8.44 -14.75
C PHE A 103 6.33 -8.35 -13.99
N ALA A 104 5.81 -7.15 -13.81
CA ALA A 104 4.54 -6.95 -13.15
C ALA A 104 3.36 -7.41 -13.99
N GLY A 105 3.39 -7.20 -15.32
CA GLY A 105 2.39 -7.73 -16.23
C GLY A 105 2.27 -9.25 -16.12
N LEU A 106 3.41 -9.96 -16.11
CA LEU A 106 3.45 -11.40 -15.91
C LEU A 106 2.93 -11.81 -14.52
N GLY A 107 3.35 -11.14 -13.45
CA GLY A 107 2.91 -11.45 -12.08
C GLY A 107 1.40 -11.18 -11.86
N LEU A 108 0.92 -10.05 -12.34
CA LEU A 108 -0.50 -9.66 -12.25
C LEU A 108 -1.36 -10.56 -13.14
N GLY A 109 -0.89 -10.91 -14.33
CA GLY A 109 -1.57 -11.81 -15.26
C GLY A 109 -1.60 -13.26 -14.77
N PHE A 110 -0.56 -13.74 -14.10
CA PHE A 110 -0.57 -15.06 -13.46
C PHE A 110 -1.57 -15.11 -12.31
N SER A 111 -1.53 -14.11 -11.42
CA SER A 111 -2.47 -14.01 -10.29
C SER A 111 -3.93 -13.79 -10.77
N GLN A 112 -4.10 -12.99 -11.83
CA GLN A 112 -5.08 -13.15 -12.92
C GLN A 112 -5.82 -14.48 -13.02
N THR A 113 -5.12 -15.36 -13.71
CA THR A 113 -5.50 -16.69 -14.13
C THR A 113 -5.82 -17.57 -12.93
N VAL A 114 -5.00 -17.55 -11.87
CA VAL A 114 -5.26 -18.38 -10.67
C VAL A 114 -6.60 -18.06 -10.01
N LEU A 115 -6.97 -16.76 -9.95
CA LEU A 115 -8.28 -16.33 -9.44
C LEU A 115 -9.43 -16.79 -10.34
N PHE A 116 -9.26 -16.71 -11.66
CA PHE A 116 -10.28 -17.24 -12.59
C PHE A 116 -10.38 -18.77 -12.52
N CYS A 117 -9.27 -19.49 -12.39
CA CYS A 117 -9.27 -20.95 -12.19
C CYS A 117 -10.02 -21.33 -10.90
N THR A 118 -9.81 -20.58 -9.82
CA THR A 118 -10.55 -20.74 -8.56
C THR A 118 -12.06 -20.59 -8.76
N TRP A 119 -12.49 -19.55 -9.47
CA TRP A 119 -13.90 -19.35 -9.79
C TRP A 119 -14.45 -20.46 -10.69
N ALA A 120 -13.70 -20.85 -11.72
CA ALA A 120 -14.07 -21.94 -12.62
C ALA A 120 -14.26 -23.26 -11.88
N LEU A 121 -13.40 -23.60 -10.91
CA LEU A 121 -13.56 -24.75 -10.03
C LEU A 121 -14.85 -24.66 -9.20
N GLY A 122 -15.14 -23.48 -8.63
CA GLY A 122 -16.38 -23.23 -7.90
C GLY A 122 -17.63 -23.42 -8.76
N PHE A 123 -17.63 -22.91 -9.99
CA PHE A 123 -18.72 -23.09 -10.95
C PHE A 123 -18.85 -24.55 -11.42
N TRP A 124 -17.74 -25.23 -11.69
CA TRP A 124 -17.75 -26.64 -12.10
C TRP A 124 -18.34 -27.54 -11.00
N TYR A 125 -17.86 -27.39 -9.77
CA TYR A 125 -18.36 -28.17 -8.64
C TYR A 125 -19.81 -27.81 -8.30
N GLY A 126 -20.14 -26.51 -8.29
CA GLY A 126 -21.51 -26.03 -8.09
C GLY A 126 -22.47 -26.54 -9.16
N GLY A 127 -22.07 -26.52 -10.43
CA GLY A 127 -22.84 -27.05 -11.55
C GLY A 127 -23.07 -28.56 -11.43
N LYS A 128 -22.06 -29.33 -11.01
CA LYS A 128 -22.21 -30.76 -10.72
C LYS A 128 -23.24 -31.01 -9.60
N LEU A 129 -23.22 -30.19 -8.55
CA LEU A 129 -24.19 -30.28 -7.45
C LEU A 129 -25.62 -29.95 -7.89
N ILE A 130 -25.79 -28.94 -8.74
CA ILE A 130 -27.08 -28.58 -9.33
C ILE A 130 -27.60 -29.70 -10.24
N SER A 131 -26.75 -30.25 -11.12
CA SER A 131 -27.12 -31.34 -12.01
C SER A 131 -27.51 -32.62 -11.26
N SER A 132 -26.96 -32.84 -10.06
CA SER A 132 -27.32 -33.97 -9.20
C SER A 132 -28.60 -33.75 -8.38
N GLY A 133 -29.27 -32.61 -8.53
CA GLY A 133 -30.48 -32.25 -7.78
C GLY A 133 -30.23 -31.95 -6.29
N GLN A 134 -28.97 -31.92 -5.85
CA GLN A 134 -28.60 -31.70 -4.44
C GLN A 134 -28.62 -30.23 -4.03
N LEU A 135 -28.60 -29.30 -5.00
CA LEU A 135 -28.56 -27.86 -4.75
C LEU A 135 -29.36 -27.10 -5.82
N GLY A 136 -30.15 -26.11 -5.40
CA GLY A 136 -30.84 -25.20 -6.31
C GLY A 136 -29.90 -24.12 -6.88
N ALA A 137 -30.12 -23.70 -8.12
CA ALA A 137 -29.33 -22.64 -8.76
C ALA A 137 -29.31 -21.32 -7.97
N LYS A 138 -30.44 -20.96 -7.33
CA LYS A 138 -30.54 -19.79 -6.43
C LYS A 138 -29.58 -19.91 -5.24
N ALA A 139 -29.59 -21.05 -4.56
CA ALA A 139 -28.74 -21.31 -3.40
C ALA A 139 -27.25 -21.31 -3.77
N PHE A 140 -26.91 -21.85 -4.95
CA PHE A 140 -25.56 -21.78 -5.52
C PHE A 140 -25.10 -20.33 -5.73
N LEU A 141 -25.86 -19.53 -6.49
CA LEU A 141 -25.49 -18.15 -6.80
C LEU A 141 -25.39 -17.29 -5.54
N GLN A 142 -26.33 -17.47 -4.59
CA GLN A 142 -26.31 -16.76 -3.32
C GLN A 142 -25.04 -17.09 -2.51
N THR A 143 -24.73 -18.38 -2.34
CA THR A 143 -23.54 -18.82 -1.61
C THR A 143 -22.26 -18.33 -2.30
N PHE A 144 -22.17 -18.48 -3.63
CA PHE A 144 -21.01 -18.05 -4.39
C PHE A 144 -20.75 -16.55 -4.26
N MET A 145 -21.79 -15.71 -4.38
CA MET A 145 -21.66 -14.25 -4.24
C MET A 145 -21.25 -13.83 -2.83
N ILE A 146 -21.76 -14.50 -1.79
CA ILE A 146 -21.34 -14.26 -0.41
C ILE A 146 -19.83 -14.49 -0.29
N PHE A 147 -19.32 -15.65 -0.71
CA PHE A 147 -17.90 -15.98 -0.61
C PHE A 147 -17.00 -15.06 -1.46
N VAL A 148 -17.42 -14.67 -2.66
CA VAL A 148 -16.66 -13.73 -3.49
C VAL A 148 -16.52 -12.36 -2.82
N ASN A 149 -17.60 -11.85 -2.21
CA ASN A 149 -17.55 -10.58 -1.48
C ASN A 149 -16.68 -10.71 -0.22
N THR A 150 -16.82 -11.79 0.55
CA THR A 150 -16.00 -12.04 1.74
C THR A 150 -14.51 -12.08 1.40
N SER A 151 -14.10 -12.74 0.31
CA SER A 151 -12.69 -12.74 -0.13
C SER A 151 -12.15 -11.34 -0.38
N ARG A 152 -12.96 -10.46 -1.01
CA ARG A 152 -12.56 -9.08 -1.32
C ARG A 152 -12.36 -8.28 -0.05
N VAL A 153 -13.31 -8.40 0.88
CA VAL A 153 -13.27 -7.70 2.17
C VAL A 153 -12.09 -8.15 3.02
N ILE A 154 -11.79 -9.45 3.06
CA ILE A 154 -10.60 -9.97 3.76
C ILE A 154 -9.31 -9.41 3.11
N ALA A 155 -9.21 -9.44 1.78
CA ALA A 155 -8.03 -8.94 1.08
C ALA A 155 -7.80 -7.43 1.33
N GLU A 156 -8.88 -6.66 1.43
CA GLU A 156 -8.83 -5.23 1.75
C GLU A 156 -8.41 -4.97 3.20
N ALA A 157 -9.00 -5.67 4.16
CA ALA A 157 -8.59 -5.59 5.56
C ALA A 157 -7.12 -5.97 5.76
N GLY A 158 -6.67 -7.03 5.09
CA GLY A 158 -5.26 -7.45 5.16
C GLY A 158 -4.29 -6.37 4.68
N ALA A 159 -4.67 -5.58 3.66
CA ALA A 159 -3.86 -4.45 3.22
C ALA A 159 -3.85 -3.30 4.24
N MET A 160 -4.99 -3.01 4.87
CA MET A 160 -5.11 -1.97 5.90
C MET A 160 -4.32 -2.27 7.17
N THR A 161 -4.19 -3.53 7.57
CA THR A 161 -3.39 -3.91 8.75
C THR A 161 -1.94 -3.44 8.62
N ASN A 162 -1.37 -3.45 7.40
CA ASN A 162 -0.02 -2.93 7.16
C ASN A 162 0.05 -1.40 7.33
N ASP A 163 -0.97 -0.68 6.88
CA ASP A 163 -1.03 0.78 7.04
C ASP A 163 -1.27 1.17 8.51
N LEU A 164 -2.06 0.38 9.26
CA LEU A 164 -2.22 0.55 10.70
C LEU A 164 -0.91 0.33 11.47
N ALA A 165 -0.14 -0.71 11.11
CA ALA A 165 1.18 -0.95 11.69
C ALA A 165 2.12 0.25 11.48
N LYS A 166 2.16 0.80 10.26
CA LYS A 166 2.92 2.04 9.97
C LYS A 166 2.43 3.25 10.77
N GLY A 167 1.12 3.34 11.00
CA GLY A 167 0.53 4.37 11.86
C GLY A 167 1.04 4.28 13.29
N PHE A 168 1.09 3.07 13.86
CA PHE A 168 1.65 2.83 15.18
C PHE A 168 3.15 3.17 15.25
N ASP A 169 3.94 2.78 14.24
CA ASP A 169 5.35 3.17 14.16
C ASP A 169 5.53 4.70 14.16
N GLY A 170 4.65 5.42 13.45
CA GLY A 170 4.64 6.88 13.42
C GLY A 170 4.31 7.49 14.79
N VAL A 171 3.28 6.98 15.47
CA VAL A 171 2.91 7.42 16.83
C VAL A 171 4.05 7.15 17.81
N GLN A 172 4.67 5.97 17.74
CA GLN A 172 5.82 5.63 18.57
C GLN A 172 6.98 6.60 18.36
N SER A 173 7.26 6.97 17.11
CA SER A 173 8.29 7.98 16.81
C SER A 173 7.98 9.34 17.44
N VAL A 174 6.71 9.80 17.37
CA VAL A 174 6.29 11.06 18.00
C VAL A 174 6.46 11.00 19.52
N PHE A 175 6.00 9.93 20.17
CA PHE A 175 6.19 9.75 21.62
C PHE A 175 7.67 9.64 22.00
N THR A 176 8.49 9.01 21.17
CA THR A 176 9.94 8.94 21.38
C THR A 176 10.58 10.32 21.38
N VAL A 177 10.10 11.24 20.53
CA VAL A 177 10.59 12.63 20.51
C VAL A 177 10.03 13.43 21.68
N LEU A 178 8.75 13.23 22.03
CA LEU A 178 8.06 13.96 23.09
C LEU A 178 8.60 13.60 24.48
N ASP A 179 8.86 12.32 24.74
CA ASP A 179 9.39 11.81 26.00
C ASP A 179 10.93 11.86 26.07
N ARG A 180 11.58 12.48 25.07
CA ARG A 180 13.04 12.60 25.03
C ARG A 180 13.52 13.65 26.02
N ASN A 181 14.15 13.22 27.10
CA ASN A 181 14.90 14.11 27.98
C ASN A 181 16.20 14.60 27.29
N THR A 182 16.36 15.92 27.14
CA THR A 182 17.59 16.52 26.63
C THR A 182 18.61 16.75 27.75
N LEU A 183 19.90 16.66 27.43
CA LEU A 183 20.98 16.91 28.40
C LEU A 183 21.03 18.39 28.85
N ILE A 184 20.62 19.29 27.97
CA ILE A 184 20.46 20.72 28.23
C ILE A 184 18.96 20.99 28.05
N ASP A 185 18.29 21.33 29.14
CA ASP A 185 16.87 21.66 29.13
C ASP A 185 16.70 23.18 28.92
N PRO A 186 16.17 23.63 27.76
CA PRO A 186 15.94 25.04 27.51
C PRO A 186 14.85 25.65 28.39
N GLU A 187 13.98 24.83 28.99
CA GLU A 187 12.91 25.28 29.88
C GLU A 187 13.28 25.18 31.37
N ASP A 188 14.51 24.80 31.70
CA ASP A 188 14.98 24.76 33.09
C ASP A 188 14.91 26.15 33.74
N HIS A 189 14.03 26.29 34.72
CA HIS A 189 13.86 27.51 35.52
C HIS A 189 14.86 27.62 36.68
N GLY A 190 15.66 26.59 36.95
CA GLY A 190 16.69 26.57 37.99
C GLY A 190 17.99 27.29 37.62
N SER A 191 18.16 27.62 36.34
CA SER A 191 19.34 28.29 35.82
C SER A 191 19.41 29.77 36.24
N MET A 192 20.61 30.22 36.65
CA MET A 192 20.84 31.60 37.08
C MET A 192 20.64 32.57 35.90
N LYS A 193 19.65 33.48 36.01
CA LYS A 193 19.39 34.54 35.02
C LYS A 193 20.15 35.81 35.44
N PRO A 194 21.26 36.18 34.78
CA PRO A 194 22.01 37.38 35.14
C PRO A 194 21.21 38.66 34.80
N GLU A 195 21.14 39.61 35.73
CA GLU A 195 20.47 40.90 35.52
C GLU A 195 21.24 41.83 34.57
N ILE A 196 22.57 41.68 34.49
CA ILE A 196 23.45 42.51 33.67
C ILE A 196 24.39 41.61 32.88
N ILE A 197 24.38 41.75 31.55
CA ILE A 197 25.24 41.00 30.63
C ILE A 197 26.25 41.98 30.03
N THR A 198 27.52 41.86 30.40
CA THR A 198 28.64 42.69 29.91
C THR A 198 29.25 42.17 28.61
N GLY A 199 28.95 40.93 28.21
CA GLY A 199 29.34 40.37 26.89
C GLY A 199 30.79 39.90 26.77
N HIS A 200 31.50 39.68 27.89
CA HIS A 200 32.82 39.06 27.86
C HIS A 200 32.70 37.55 27.63
N LEU A 201 33.28 37.05 26.54
CA LEU A 201 33.30 35.64 26.16
C LEU A 201 34.74 35.15 26.19
N GLU A 202 34.97 34.05 26.90
CA GLU A 202 36.24 33.33 26.94
C GLU A 202 35.96 31.86 26.61
N ILE A 203 36.77 31.28 25.72
CA ILE A 203 36.68 29.88 25.32
C ILE A 203 37.96 29.22 25.80
N CYS A 204 37.86 28.34 26.78
CA CYS A 204 39.00 27.67 27.39
C CYS A 204 39.04 26.19 26.98
N ASP A 205 40.11 25.81 26.28
CA ASP A 205 40.53 24.42 26.00
C ASP A 205 39.40 23.48 25.53
N VAL A 206 38.82 23.80 24.36
CA VAL A 206 37.70 23.06 23.72
C VAL A 206 38.19 21.98 22.76
#